data_AF-A0A7S2J7I4-F1
#
_entry.id   AF-A0A7S2J7I4-F1
#
_cell.length_a   1.000
_cell.length_b   1.000
_cell.length_c   1.000
_cell.angle_alpha   90.00
_cell.angle_beta   90.00
_cell.angle_gamma   90.00
#
_symmetry.space_group_name_H-M   'P 1'
#
loop_
_entity.id
_entity.type
_entity.pdbx_description
1 polymer ?
#
loop_
_entity_poly.entity_id
_entity_poly.type
_entity_poly.pdbx_seq_one_letter_code
_entity_poly.pdbx_strand_id
1 'polypeptide(L)'
;CCPPPVAMCRVTADHEHAQSALNAVLEFVTVVGKVQHDGLRSASQEVAKESLAQCHWQCQRCVDFLIKALEALSGMSSANSGAAHDTVWMLYKLARRSEVARRWAL
;
A
#
# COMPACT_ATOMS: atom_id res chain seq x y z
N CYS A 1 32.77 -6.94 -9.44
CA CYS A 1 31.80 -6.23 -8.58
C CYS A 1 30.41 -6.72 -8.94
N CYS A 2 29.88 -7.69 -8.20
CA CYS A 2 28.50 -8.15 -8.40
C CYS A 2 27.55 -7.05 -7.90
N PRO A 3 26.52 -6.67 -8.68
CA PRO A 3 25.44 -5.86 -8.13
C PRO A 3 24.79 -6.66 -6.98
N PRO A 4 24.37 -6.00 -5.90
CA PRO A 4 23.66 -6.70 -4.83
C PRO A 4 22.42 -7.39 -5.42
N PRO A 5 22.04 -8.58 -4.92
CA PRO A 5 20.82 -9.23 -5.36
C PRO A 5 19.68 -8.25 -5.16
N VAL A 6 18.93 -8.00 -6.23
CA VAL A 6 17.67 -7.25 -6.19
C VAL A 6 16.87 -7.88 -5.06
N ALA A 7 16.77 -7.17 -3.93
CA ALA A 7 16.00 -7.61 -2.80
C ALA A 7 14.55 -7.63 -3.29
N MET A 8 14.11 -8.78 -3.81
CA MET A 8 12.70 -9.08 -3.95
C MET A 8 12.11 -8.71 -2.61
N CYS A 9 11.21 -7.73 -2.61
CA CYS A 9 10.37 -7.43 -1.47
C CYS A 9 9.92 -8.79 -0.94
N ARG A 10 10.28 -9.17 0.29
CA ARG A 10 9.91 -10.47 0.87
C ARG A 10 8.39 -10.43 1.07
N VAL A 11 7.64 -10.71 0.00
CA VAL A 11 6.21 -10.42 -0.13
C VAL A 11 5.38 -11.22 0.88
N THR A 12 5.88 -12.34 1.39
CA THR A 12 5.03 -13.31 2.09
C THR A 12 4.82 -13.01 3.57
N ALA A 13 5.84 -12.58 4.30
CA ALA A 13 5.69 -12.30 5.73
C ALA A 13 4.95 -10.97 5.97
N ASP A 14 5.29 -9.91 5.25
CA ASP A 14 4.71 -8.58 5.49
C ASP A 14 3.27 -8.46 4.96
N HIS A 15 2.87 -9.28 3.98
CA HIS A 15 1.52 -9.25 3.43
C HIS A 15 0.46 -9.76 4.42
N GLU A 16 0.74 -10.86 5.13
CA GLU A 16 -0.16 -11.38 6.15
C GLU A 16 -0.32 -10.40 7.32
N HIS A 17 0.77 -9.75 7.74
CA HIS A 17 0.74 -8.73 8.78
C HIS A 17 -0.03 -7.48 8.34
N ALA A 18 0.18 -6.99 7.12
CA ALA A 18 -0.55 -5.84 6.58
C ALA A 18 -2.04 -6.14 6.42
N GLN A 19 -2.39 -7.33 5.93
CA GLN A 19 -3.78 -7.76 5.81
C GLN A 19 -4.44 -7.94 7.18
N SER A 20 -3.72 -8.52 8.14
CA SER A 20 -4.19 -8.67 9.53
C SER A 20 -4.44 -7.31 10.18
N ALA A 21 -3.52 -6.35 10.02
CA ALA A 21 -3.68 -5.00 10.53
C ALA A 21 -4.90 -4.28 9.92
N LEU A 22 -5.11 -4.41 8.60
CA LEU A 22 -6.28 -3.84 7.95
C LEU A 22 -7.59 -4.49 8.45
N ASN A 23 -7.60 -5.82 8.60
CA ASN A 23 -8.75 -6.54 9.14
C ASN A 23 -9.07 -6.09 10.57
N ALA A 24 -8.04 -5.88 11.41
CA ALA A 24 -8.21 -5.37 12.76
C ALA A 24 -8.82 -3.96 12.79
N VAL A 25 -8.40 -3.06 11.88
CA VAL A 25 -9.01 -1.73 11.73
C VAL A 25 -10.48 -1.83 11.31
N LEU A 26 -10.81 -2.72 10.36
CA LEU A 26 -12.20 -2.93 9.91
C LEU A 26 -13.09 -3.53 11.02
N GLU A 27 -12.57 -4.49 11.77
CA GLU A 27 -13.26 -5.06 12.92
C GLU A 27 -13.48 -4.00 14.00
N PHE A 28 -12.46 -3.19 14.28
CA PHE A 28 -12.56 -2.09 15.23
C PHE A 28 -13.65 -1.10 14.83
N VAL A 29 -13.70 -0.63 13.57
CA VAL A 29 -14.77 0.23 13.05
C VAL A 29 -16.16 -0.40 13.29
N THR A 30 -16.27 -1.71 13.07
CA THR A 30 -17.53 -2.46 13.25
C THR A 30 -17.95 -2.52 14.71
N VAL A 31 -17.02 -2.76 15.63
CA VAL A 31 -17.27 -2.79 17.08
C VAL A 31 -17.66 -1.40 17.58
N VAL A 32 -17.01 -0.35 17.09
CA VAL A 32 -17.31 1.04 17.45
C VAL A 32 -18.76 1.42 17.12
N GLY A 33 -19.31 0.92 16.02
CA GLY A 33 -20.72 1.12 15.66
C GLY A 33 -21.72 0.52 16.66
N LYS A 34 -21.29 -0.41 17.51
CA LYS A 34 -22.12 -1.10 18.51
C LYS A 34 -22.00 -0.51 19.92
N VAL A 35 -21.06 0.42 20.14
CA VAL A 35 -20.85 1.06 21.45
C VAL A 35 -21.99 2.04 21.74
N GLN A 36 -22.72 1.81 22.83
CA GLN A 36 -23.83 2.66 23.24
C GLN A 36 -23.39 3.94 23.98
N HIS A 37 -22.15 3.99 24.47
CA HIS A 37 -21.62 5.14 25.18
C HIS A 37 -21.07 6.18 24.19
N ASP A 38 -21.75 7.32 24.05
CA ASP A 38 -21.47 8.32 23.03
C ASP A 38 -20.03 8.87 23.03
N GLY A 39 -19.48 9.13 24.21
CA GLY A 39 -18.10 9.62 24.32
C GLY A 39 -17.06 8.58 23.88
N LEU A 40 -17.31 7.30 24.17
CA LEU A 40 -16.40 6.21 23.78
C LEU A 40 -16.55 5.90 22.30
N ARG A 41 -17.79 5.90 21.80
CA ARG A 41 -18.09 5.77 20.38
C ARG A 41 -17.38 6.85 19.56
N SER A 42 -17.49 8.12 19.97
CA SER A 42 -16.86 9.24 19.25
C SER A 42 -15.34 9.13 19.26
N ALA A 43 -14.72 8.90 20.43
CA ALA A 43 -13.27 8.73 20.53
C ALA A 43 -12.78 7.55 19.67
N SER A 44 -13.53 6.45 19.65
CA SER A 44 -13.15 5.27 18.89
C SER A 44 -13.36 5.46 17.39
N GLN A 45 -14.36 6.24 16.97
CA GLN A 45 -14.52 6.62 15.56
C GLN A 45 -13.34 7.47 15.07
N GLU A 46 -12.84 8.40 15.90
CA GLU A 46 -11.67 9.21 15.55
C GLU A 46 -10.41 8.36 15.42
N VAL A 47 -10.17 7.42 16.34
CA VAL A 47 -9.05 6.45 16.23
C VAL A 47 -9.16 5.62 14.95
N ALA A 48 -10.37 5.17 14.61
CA ALA A 48 -10.60 4.40 13.39
C ALA A 48 -10.34 5.22 12.12
N LYS A 49 -10.78 6.48 12.08
CA LYS A 49 -10.51 7.40 10.97
C LYS A 49 -9.01 7.67 10.80
N GLU A 50 -8.31 7.95 11.89
CA GLU A 50 -6.86 8.17 11.89
C GLU A 50 -6.12 6.93 11.37
N SER A 51 -6.51 5.74 11.85
CA SER A 51 -5.92 4.47 11.39
C SER A 51 -6.14 4.24 9.89
N LEU A 52 -7.34 4.50 9.38
CA LEU A 52 -7.64 4.40 7.95
C LEU A 52 -6.88 5.44 7.12
N ALA A 53 -6.73 6.67 7.63
CA ALA A 53 -5.94 7.72 6.99
C ALA A 53 -4.46 7.33 6.88
N GLN A 54 -3.91 6.70 7.92
CA GLN A 54 -2.55 6.17 7.89
C GLN A 54 -2.39 5.04 6.86
N CYS A 55 -3.33 4.09 6.80
CA CYS A 55 -3.32 3.04 5.76
C CYS A 55 -3.35 3.65 4.36
N HIS A 56 -4.22 4.64 4.14
CA HIS A 56 -4.33 5.34 2.85
C HIS A 56 -3.02 6.03 2.47
N TRP A 57 -2.39 6.76 3.40
CA TRP A 57 -1.11 7.43 3.18
C TRP A 57 0.01 6.45 2.83
N GLN A 58 0.10 5.31 3.54
CA GLN A 58 1.12 4.30 3.26
C GLN A 58 0.92 3.68 1.86
N CYS A 59 -0.32 3.36 1.49
CA CYS A 59 -0.64 2.84 0.17
C CYS A 59 -0.25 3.83 -0.94
N GLN A 60 -0.57 5.12 -0.75
CA GLN A 60 -0.18 6.17 -1.70
C GLN A 60 1.35 6.26 -1.84
N ARG A 61 2.08 6.25 -0.72
CA ARG A 61 3.54 6.29 -0.71
C ARG A 61 4.16 5.11 -1.47
N CYS A 62 3.56 3.92 -1.39
CA CYS A 62 4.00 2.75 -2.15
C CYS A 62 3.82 2.94 -3.66
N VAL A 63 2.72 3.57 -4.10
CA VAL A 63 2.51 3.90 -5.52
C VAL A 63 3.55 4.91 -6.01
N ASP A 64 3.76 5.99 -5.25
CA ASP A 64 4.76 7.01 -5.59
C ASP A 64 6.17 6.42 -5.72
N PHE A 65 6.52 5.47 -4.85
CA PHE A 65 7.80 4.77 -4.90
C PHE A 65 7.96 3.96 -6.20
N LEU A 66 6.92 3.24 -6.63
CA LEU A 66 6.94 2.48 -7.88
C LEU A 66 7.04 3.39 -9.10
N ILE A 67 6.36 4.54 -9.09
CA ILE A 67 6.46 5.55 -10.18
C ILE A 67 7.89 6.07 -10.27
N LYS A 68 8.48 6.51 -9.15
CA LYS A 68 9.87 6.99 -9.12
C LYS A 68 10.87 5.94 -9.55
N ALA A 69 10.63 4.68 -9.19
CA ALA A 69 11.45 3.56 -9.67
C ALA A 69 11.37 3.41 -11.20
N LEU A 70 10.18 3.54 -11.79
CA LEU A 70 10.03 3.52 -13.26
C LEU A 70 10.72 4.71 -13.94
N GLU A 71 10.56 5.91 -13.41
CA GLU A 71 11.23 7.10 -13.94
C GLU A 71 12.75 6.91 -13.96
N ALA A 72 13.33 6.40 -12.87
CA ALA A 72 14.76 6.11 -12.78
C ALA A 72 15.23 5.04 -13.79
N LEU A 73 14.37 4.07 -14.10
CA LEU A 73 14.67 2.99 -15.04
C LEU A 73 14.49 3.39 -16.51
N SER A 74 13.67 4.42 -16.79
CA SER A 74 13.35 4.87 -18.16
C SER A 74 14.54 5.37 -18.98
N GLY A 75 15.65 5.74 -18.32
CA GLY A 75 16.90 6.16 -18.95
C GLY A 75 18.02 5.13 -18.95
N MET A 76 17.77 3.89 -18.50
CA MET A 76 18.80 2.87 -18.33
C MET A 76 18.80 1.80 -19.43
N SER A 77 19.99 1.23 -19.67
CA SER A 77 20.29 0.16 -20.65
C SER A 77 19.35 -1.05 -20.58
N SER A 78 19.29 -1.84 -21.66
CA SER A 78 18.46 -3.06 -21.80
C SER A 78 18.62 -4.08 -20.66
N ALA A 79 19.73 -4.04 -19.93
CA ALA A 79 19.96 -4.83 -18.72
C ALA A 79 18.90 -4.63 -17.62
N ASN A 80 18.21 -3.47 -17.60
CA ASN A 80 17.20 -3.12 -16.61
C ASN A 80 15.75 -3.31 -17.08
N SER A 81 15.56 -3.90 -18.27
CA SER A 81 14.25 -4.20 -18.87
C SER A 81 13.37 -5.04 -17.94
N GLY A 82 13.93 -6.03 -17.25
CA GLY A 82 13.18 -6.88 -16.31
C GLY A 82 12.61 -6.10 -15.13
N ALA A 83 13.42 -5.26 -14.49
CA ALA A 83 12.99 -4.45 -13.34
C ALA A 83 11.92 -3.42 -13.74
N ALA A 84 12.05 -2.81 -14.93
CA ALA A 84 11.05 -1.90 -15.45
C ALA A 84 9.72 -2.63 -15.71
N HIS A 85 9.77 -3.80 -16.35
CA HIS A 85 8.59 -4.63 -16.60
C HIS A 85 7.89 -5.03 -15.29
N ASP A 86 8.64 -5.48 -14.29
CA ASP A 86 8.10 -5.87 -12.99
C ASP A 86 7.43 -4.69 -12.27
N THR A 87 8.04 -3.51 -12.34
CA THR A 87 7.49 -2.31 -11.71
C THR A 87 6.20 -1.85 -12.41
N VAL A 88 6.15 -1.88 -13.74
CA VAL A 88 4.92 -1.65 -14.53
C VAL A 88 3.84 -2.66 -14.17
N TRP A 89 4.20 -3.94 -14.05
CA TRP A 89 3.27 -5.01 -13.71
C TRP A 89 2.68 -4.83 -12.29
N MET A 90 3.50 -4.42 -11.32
CA MET A 90 3.04 -4.13 -9.96
C MET A 90 2.07 -2.95 -9.94
N LEU A 91 2.39 -1.85 -10.62
CA LEU A 91 1.46 -0.71 -10.75
C LEU A 91 0.16 -1.09 -11.46
N TYR A 92 0.23 -1.85 -12.55
CA TYR A 92 -0.95 -2.32 -13.27
C TYR A 92 -1.86 -3.18 -12.38
N LYS A 93 -1.28 -4.15 -11.65
CA LYS A 93 -2.05 -5.01 -10.73
C LYS A 93 -2.76 -4.19 -9.65
N LEU A 94 -2.10 -3.15 -9.15
CA LEU A 94 -2.59 -2.30 -8.08
C LEU A 94 -3.69 -1.35 -8.59
N ALA A 95 -3.49 -0.70 -9.75
CA ALA A 95 -4.48 0.12 -10.43
C ALA A 95 -5.74 -0.67 -10.85
N ARG A 96 -5.59 -1.95 -11.21
CA ARG A 96 -6.74 -2.81 -11.56
C ARG A 96 -7.63 -3.16 -10.37
N ARG A 97 -7.07 -3.20 -9.15
CA ARG A 97 -7.78 -3.59 -7.93
C ARG A 97 -8.33 -2.41 -7.13
N SER A 98 -7.84 -1.19 -7.40
CA SER A 98 -8.25 0.01 -6.67
C SER A 98 -8.34 1.20 -7.63
N GLU A 99 -9.55 1.75 -7.78
CA GLU A 99 -9.78 2.98 -8.54
C GLU A 99 -9.04 4.18 -7.94
N VAL A 100 -8.93 4.24 -6.61
CA VAL A 100 -8.15 5.26 -5.93
C VAL A 100 -6.68 5.15 -6.33
N ALA A 101 -6.14 3.94 -6.33
CA ALA A 101 -4.75 3.74 -6.67
C ALA A 101 -4.45 3.91 -8.17
N ARG A 102 -5.43 3.62 -9.03
CA ARG A 102 -5.39 4.00 -10.45
C ARG A 102 -5.27 5.51 -10.62
N ARG A 103 -6.01 6.31 -9.84
CA ARG A 103 -5.91 7.78 -9.87
C ARG A 103 -4.57 8.31 -9.38
N TRP A 104 -3.86 7.57 -8.51
CA TRP A 104 -2.50 7.95 -8.11
C TRP A 104 -1.44 7.60 -9.15
N ALA A 105 -1.71 6.59 -9.99
CA ALA A 105 -0.78 6.11 -11.00
C ALA A 105 -0.90 6.80 -12.36
N LEU A 106 -1.96 7.61 -12.56
CA LEU A 106 -2.25 8.39 -13.77
C LEU A 106 -1.89 9.86 -13.55
#